data_AF-A0AAD6HFU8-F1
#
_entry.id   AF-A0AAD6HFU8-F1
#
_cell.length_a   1.000
_cell.length_b   1.000
_cell.length_c   1.000
_cell.angle_alpha   90.00
_cell.angle_beta   90.00
_cell.angle_gamma   90.00
#
_symmetry.space_group_name_H-M   'P 1'
#
loop_
_entity.id
_entity.type
_entity.pdbx_description
1 polymer ?
#
loop_
_entity_poly.entity_id
_entity_poly.type
_entity_poly.pdbx_seq_one_letter_code
_entity_poly.pdbx_strand_id
1 'polypeptide(L)'
;MSGLLERLQEEQSRIVREVLKLGVEVTGFDVDEIISDFLERLEAERGRVTKEVLKIAAANPKGGGFFKGLLEYTGNNSAVPEEVIMTAARNTDRYAYLIMKSILDHQGEGFLVPEEVLKEAAVNSGEWGYKIIETILEERESLVLSEEVVKEVTKHANWEDMFDALFRVRGESVPLSKEVLKAAAENIGEDETRMMEILCQNRQRIADRFW
;
A
#
# COMPACT_ATOMS: atom_id res chain seq x y z
N MET A 1 -6.98 40.23 -9.33
CA MET A 1 -6.72 38.97 -8.61
C MET A 1 -7.44 37.76 -9.21
N SER A 2 -8.63 37.89 -9.85
CA SER A 2 -9.38 36.76 -10.45
C SER A 2 -8.59 35.92 -11.47
N GLY A 3 -7.98 36.56 -12.48
CA GLY A 3 -7.39 35.82 -13.61
C GLY A 3 -6.12 35.03 -13.32
N LEU A 4 -5.43 35.25 -12.20
CA LEU A 4 -4.26 34.42 -11.83
C LEU A 4 -4.71 33.14 -11.14
N LEU A 5 -5.75 33.21 -10.31
CA LEU A 5 -6.34 32.05 -9.64
C LEU A 5 -7.03 31.12 -10.65
N GLU A 6 -7.78 31.68 -11.60
CA GLU A 6 -8.44 30.90 -12.67
C GLU A 6 -7.42 30.12 -13.50
N ARG A 7 -6.33 30.76 -13.95
CA ARG A 7 -5.27 30.08 -14.72
C ARG A 7 -4.62 28.95 -13.94
N LEU A 8 -4.32 29.16 -12.65
CA LEU A 8 -3.76 28.10 -11.80
C LEU A 8 -4.74 26.93 -11.64
N GLN A 9 -6.04 27.20 -11.50
CA GLN A 9 -7.05 26.14 -11.41
C GLN A 9 -7.20 25.35 -12.71
N GLU A 10 -7.21 26.02 -13.87
CA GLU A 10 -7.26 25.37 -15.18
C GLU A 10 -6.03 24.49 -15.41
N GLU A 11 -4.85 24.99 -15.04
CA GLU A 11 -3.59 24.25 -15.16
C GLU A 11 -3.57 22.98 -14.28
N GLN A 12 -4.01 23.10 -13.02
CA GLN A 12 -4.13 21.94 -12.14
C GLN A 12 -5.15 20.92 -12.66
N SER A 13 -6.27 21.39 -13.23
CA SER A 13 -7.27 20.53 -13.88
C SER A 13 -6.69 19.79 -15.09
N ARG A 14 -5.81 20.44 -15.86
CA ARG A 14 -5.12 19.82 -17.00
C ARG A 14 -4.14 18.74 -16.54
N ILE A 15 -3.30 19.02 -15.54
CA ILE A 15 -2.33 18.04 -15.00
C ILE A 15 -3.05 16.79 -14.51
N VAL A 16 -4.15 16.96 -13.75
CA VAL A 16 -4.99 15.86 -13.28
C VAL A 16 -5.50 14.99 -14.43
N ARG A 17 -6.00 15.61 -15.52
CA ARG A 17 -6.47 14.86 -16.70
C ARG A 17 -5.35 14.12 -17.40
N GLU A 18 -4.14 14.67 -17.44
CA GLU A 18 -2.99 14.02 -18.06
C GLU A 18 -2.56 12.79 -17.26
N VAL A 19 -2.45 12.92 -15.94
CA VAL A 19 -2.16 11.78 -15.04
C VAL A 19 -3.20 10.67 -15.19
N LEU A 20 -4.49 11.02 -15.29
CA LEU A 20 -5.56 10.05 -15.54
C LEU A 20 -5.39 9.33 -16.89
N LYS A 21 -4.96 10.02 -17.95
CA LYS A 21 -4.71 9.41 -19.26
C LYS A 21 -3.51 8.48 -19.24
N LEU A 22 -2.39 8.95 -18.69
CA LEU A 22 -1.17 8.16 -18.56
C LEU A 22 -1.42 6.91 -17.72
N GLY A 23 -2.33 6.98 -16.75
CA GLY A 23 -2.71 5.79 -15.98
C GLY A 23 -3.49 4.71 -16.72
N VAL A 24 -4.08 5.02 -17.87
CA VAL A 24 -4.82 4.05 -18.69
C VAL A 24 -3.92 3.41 -19.76
N GLU A 25 -2.92 4.13 -20.26
CA GLU A 25 -2.17 3.76 -21.48
C GLU A 25 -0.79 3.14 -21.23
N VAL A 26 -0.27 3.16 -19.99
CA VAL A 26 1.08 2.65 -19.71
C VAL A 26 1.09 1.11 -19.75
N THR A 27 1.35 0.57 -20.94
CA THR A 27 1.75 -0.82 -21.20
C THR A 27 2.92 -0.82 -22.19
N GLY A 28 4.15 -1.11 -21.76
CA GLY A 28 5.29 -1.23 -22.67
C GLY A 28 6.63 -0.71 -22.12
N PHE A 29 7.63 -0.64 -23.00
CA PHE A 29 9.03 -0.29 -22.73
C PHE A 29 9.29 1.22 -22.56
N ASP A 30 8.29 2.08 -22.70
CA ASP A 30 8.47 3.55 -22.75
C ASP A 30 8.01 4.28 -21.46
N VAL A 31 7.92 3.59 -20.32
CA VAL A 31 7.45 4.19 -19.05
C VAL A 31 8.34 5.36 -18.62
N ASP A 32 9.67 5.20 -18.74
CA ASP A 32 10.64 6.21 -18.35
C ASP A 32 10.58 7.44 -19.27
N GLU A 33 10.34 7.24 -20.57
CA GLU A 33 10.15 8.34 -21.53
C GLU A 33 8.86 9.10 -21.21
N ILE A 34 7.75 8.40 -20.98
CA ILE A 34 6.47 9.01 -20.59
C ILE A 34 6.60 9.83 -19.30
N ILE A 35 7.31 9.30 -18.30
CA ILE A 35 7.56 10.00 -17.03
C ILE A 35 8.41 11.24 -17.30
N SER A 36 9.53 11.10 -18.02
CA SER A 36 10.45 12.20 -18.31
C SER A 36 9.74 13.33 -19.06
N ASP A 37 9.00 13.00 -20.11
CA ASP A 37 8.18 13.92 -20.90
C ASP A 37 7.16 14.68 -20.04
N PHE A 38 6.47 13.96 -19.16
CA PHE A 38 5.49 14.56 -18.25
C PHE A 38 6.16 15.52 -17.27
N LEU A 39 7.29 15.13 -16.68
CA LEU A 39 8.03 15.94 -15.72
C LEU A 39 8.67 17.18 -16.37
N GLU A 40 9.21 17.06 -17.58
CA GLU A 40 9.75 18.20 -18.36
C GLU A 40 8.66 19.21 -18.67
N ARG A 41 7.47 18.75 -19.09
CA ARG A 41 6.31 19.64 -19.31
C ARG A 41 5.85 20.28 -18.01
N LEU A 42 5.77 19.51 -16.93
CA LEU A 42 5.41 20.01 -15.61
C LEU A 42 6.37 21.14 -15.18
N GLU A 43 7.67 21.00 -15.41
CA GLU A 43 8.67 22.03 -15.13
C GLU A 43 8.51 23.25 -16.06
N ALA A 44 8.41 23.04 -17.37
CA ALA A 44 8.28 24.10 -18.38
C ALA A 44 7.04 24.98 -18.14
N GLU A 45 5.96 24.37 -17.66
CA GLU A 45 4.69 25.03 -17.36
C GLU A 45 4.63 25.56 -15.91
N ARG A 46 5.67 25.33 -15.10
CA ARG A 46 5.71 25.67 -13.66
C ARG A 46 4.59 25.00 -12.86
N GLY A 47 4.16 23.83 -13.32
CA GLY A 47 3.25 22.95 -12.63
C GLY A 47 3.87 22.40 -11.33
N ARG A 48 3.02 21.75 -10.53
CA ARG A 48 3.42 21.16 -9.25
C ARG A 48 2.78 19.80 -9.10
N VAL A 49 3.54 18.85 -8.57
CA VAL A 49 2.99 17.61 -8.06
C VAL A 49 2.20 17.95 -6.79
N THR A 50 0.88 17.91 -6.90
CA THR A 50 -0.01 18.15 -5.77
C THR A 50 -0.39 16.83 -5.11
N LYS A 51 -0.94 16.92 -3.89
CA LYS A 51 -1.58 15.78 -3.22
C LYS A 51 -2.59 15.07 -4.13
N GLU A 52 -3.39 15.81 -4.90
CA GLU A 52 -4.40 15.22 -5.78
C GLU A 52 -3.76 14.41 -6.92
N VAL A 53 -2.69 14.95 -7.53
CA VAL A 53 -1.90 14.22 -8.53
C VAL A 53 -1.33 12.92 -7.95
N LEU A 54 -0.76 12.98 -6.74
CA LEU A 54 -0.25 11.79 -6.06
C LEU A 54 -1.36 10.79 -5.72
N LYS A 55 -2.53 11.23 -5.26
CA LYS A 55 -3.67 10.35 -4.96
C LYS A 55 -4.13 9.60 -6.21
N ILE A 56 -4.26 10.30 -7.34
CA ILE A 56 -4.66 9.68 -8.61
C ILE A 56 -3.61 8.66 -9.06
N ALA A 57 -2.33 9.02 -8.98
CA ALA A 57 -1.25 8.12 -9.33
C ALA A 57 -1.17 6.90 -8.39
N ALA A 58 -1.45 7.07 -7.09
CA ALA A 58 -1.50 5.97 -6.12
C ALA A 58 -2.68 5.01 -6.36
N ALA A 59 -3.81 5.52 -6.88
CA ALA A 59 -4.97 4.72 -7.24
C ALA A 59 -4.82 3.98 -8.58
N ASN A 60 -3.72 4.21 -9.30
CA ASN A 60 -3.54 3.67 -10.64
C ASN A 60 -3.00 2.22 -10.59
N PRO A 61 -3.74 1.24 -11.16
CA PRO A 61 -3.35 -0.16 -11.19
C PRO A 61 -1.94 -0.46 -11.74
N LYS A 62 -1.48 0.28 -12.74
CA LYS A 62 -0.16 0.08 -13.38
C LYS A 62 0.80 1.24 -13.12
N GLY A 63 0.48 2.06 -12.13
CA GLY A 63 1.13 3.34 -11.88
C GLY A 63 2.44 3.30 -11.10
N GLY A 64 2.98 2.12 -10.75
CA GLY A 64 4.14 2.01 -9.85
C GLY A 64 5.34 2.87 -10.28
N GLY A 65 5.79 2.73 -11.53
CA GLY A 65 6.89 3.53 -12.08
C GLY A 65 6.56 5.02 -12.15
N PHE A 66 5.36 5.36 -12.62
CA PHE A 66 4.92 6.76 -12.72
C PHE A 66 4.84 7.43 -11.35
N PHE A 67 4.25 6.77 -10.36
CA PHE A 67 4.17 7.26 -8.99
C PHE A 67 5.56 7.46 -8.38
N LYS A 68 6.48 6.52 -8.61
CA LYS A 68 7.88 6.66 -8.19
C LYS A 68 8.55 7.90 -8.79
N GLY A 69 8.39 8.13 -10.10
CA GLY A 69 8.94 9.32 -10.77
C GLY A 69 8.38 10.63 -10.21
N LEU A 70 7.08 10.67 -9.85
CA LEU A 70 6.49 11.82 -9.18
C LEU A 70 7.14 12.09 -7.81
N LEU A 71 7.39 11.04 -7.02
CA LEU A 71 8.06 11.17 -5.72
C LEU A 71 9.50 11.69 -5.87
N GLU A 72 10.26 11.13 -6.81
CA GLU A 72 11.62 11.58 -7.12
C GLU A 72 11.64 13.06 -7.53
N TYR A 73 10.67 13.51 -8.34
CA TYR A 73 10.52 14.91 -8.72
C TYR A 73 10.20 15.83 -7.53
N THR A 74 9.39 15.38 -6.56
CA THR A 74 9.12 16.17 -5.34
C THR A 74 10.33 16.27 -4.40
N GLY A 75 11.37 15.47 -4.63
CA GLY A 75 12.61 15.44 -3.84
C GLY A 75 12.47 14.73 -2.50
N ASN A 76 13.58 14.16 -2.02
CA ASN A 76 13.63 13.24 -0.85
C ASN A 76 13.18 13.82 0.50
N ASN A 77 12.87 15.12 0.59
CA ASN A 77 12.40 15.75 1.83
C ASN A 77 10.89 15.99 1.86
N SER A 78 10.16 15.61 0.80
CA SER A 78 8.72 15.83 0.70
C SER A 78 7.95 14.68 1.33
N ALA A 79 7.28 14.95 2.45
CA ALA A 79 6.41 13.94 3.07
C ALA A 79 5.23 13.60 2.14
N VAL A 80 5.04 12.31 1.87
CA VAL A 80 3.83 11.79 1.20
C VAL A 80 2.63 11.98 2.13
N PRO A 81 1.55 12.67 1.69
CA PRO A 81 0.36 12.86 2.52
C PRO A 81 -0.30 11.53 2.88
N GLU A 82 -0.77 11.38 4.11
CA GLU A 82 -1.42 10.15 4.61
C GLU A 82 -2.55 9.64 3.71
N GLU A 83 -3.39 10.53 3.17
CA GLU A 83 -4.45 10.14 2.23
C GLU A 83 -3.93 9.46 0.95
N VAL A 84 -2.73 9.81 0.49
CA VAL A 84 -2.08 9.13 -0.65
C VAL A 84 -1.67 7.72 -0.24
N ILE A 85 -1.12 7.58 0.97
CA ILE A 85 -0.70 6.28 1.53
C ILE A 85 -1.91 5.36 1.71
N MET A 86 -3.00 5.90 2.25
CA MET A 86 -4.29 5.20 2.37
C MET A 86 -4.85 4.80 1.01
N THR A 87 -4.70 5.66 -0.01
CA THR A 87 -5.12 5.33 -1.38
C THR A 87 -4.31 4.17 -1.94
N ALA A 88 -2.98 4.15 -1.72
CA ALA A 88 -2.12 3.04 -2.12
C ALA A 88 -2.48 1.75 -1.36
N ALA A 89 -2.79 1.83 -0.07
CA ALA A 89 -3.17 0.68 0.76
C ALA A 89 -4.47 0.01 0.30
N ARG A 90 -5.40 0.80 -0.28
CA ARG A 90 -6.69 0.34 -0.83
C ARG A 90 -6.63 -0.09 -2.29
N ASN A 91 -5.49 0.05 -2.95
CA ASN A 91 -5.37 -0.27 -4.37
C ASN A 91 -5.36 -1.80 -4.55
N THR A 92 -6.31 -2.32 -5.32
CA THR A 92 -6.58 -3.75 -5.48
C THR A 92 -5.79 -4.40 -6.62
N ASP A 93 -4.99 -3.64 -7.36
CA ASP A 93 -4.18 -4.18 -8.45
C ASP A 93 -3.03 -5.05 -7.94
N ARG A 94 -2.69 -6.06 -8.73
CA ARG A 94 -1.58 -6.98 -8.46
C ARG A 94 -0.21 -6.33 -8.25
N TYR A 95 0.01 -5.12 -8.77
CA TYR A 95 1.26 -4.36 -8.66
C TYR A 95 1.17 -3.16 -7.71
N ALA A 96 0.04 -2.99 -7.01
CA ALA A 96 -0.17 -1.91 -6.05
C ALA A 96 0.90 -1.87 -4.93
N TYR A 97 1.45 -3.03 -4.57
CA TYR A 97 2.53 -3.12 -3.59
C TYR A 97 3.80 -2.35 -4.00
N LEU A 98 4.05 -2.14 -5.31
CA LEU A 98 5.17 -1.32 -5.79
C LEU A 98 4.98 0.17 -5.49
N ILE A 99 3.73 0.64 -5.47
CA ILE A 99 3.39 2.00 -5.03
C ILE A 99 3.67 2.12 -3.54
N MET A 100 3.19 1.17 -2.73
CA MET A 100 3.44 1.16 -1.29
C MET A 100 4.95 1.11 -0.99
N LYS A 101 5.70 0.25 -1.67
CA LYS A 101 7.17 0.19 -1.56
C LYS A 101 7.81 1.54 -1.88
N SER A 102 7.41 2.20 -2.97
CA SER A 102 7.95 3.51 -3.34
C SER A 102 7.65 4.59 -2.29
N ILE A 103 6.47 4.56 -1.64
CA ILE A 103 6.14 5.44 -0.52
C ILE A 103 7.08 5.20 0.65
N LEU A 104 7.27 3.93 1.02
CA LEU A 104 8.11 3.53 2.15
C LEU A 104 9.58 3.91 1.89
N ASP A 105 10.11 3.64 0.70
CA ASP A 105 11.48 4.01 0.32
C ASP A 105 11.68 5.53 0.39
N HIS A 106 10.71 6.30 -0.13
CA HIS A 106 10.78 7.77 -0.15
C HIS A 106 10.70 8.40 1.24
N GLN A 107 9.89 7.83 2.13
CA GLN A 107 9.74 8.31 3.51
C GLN A 107 10.91 7.88 4.41
N GLY A 108 11.69 6.88 3.99
CA GLY A 108 12.85 6.35 4.70
C GLY A 108 12.52 5.53 5.96
N GLU A 109 13.57 4.97 6.56
CA GLU A 109 13.49 4.03 7.70
C GLU A 109 12.79 4.60 8.95
N GLY A 110 12.90 5.92 9.17
CA GLY A 110 12.30 6.58 10.33
C GLY A 110 10.79 6.78 10.24
N PHE A 111 10.17 6.45 9.11
CA PHE A 111 8.74 6.63 8.91
C PHE A 111 7.91 5.61 9.68
N LEU A 112 7.11 6.11 10.61
CA LEU A 112 6.12 5.33 11.33
C LEU A 112 4.86 5.18 10.49
N VAL A 113 4.63 3.96 9.99
CA VAL A 113 3.40 3.65 9.25
C VAL A 113 2.20 3.75 10.22
N PRO A 114 1.19 4.58 9.93
CA PRO A 114 0.00 4.66 10.75
C PRO A 114 -0.73 3.32 10.81
N GLU A 115 -1.30 2.98 11.98
CA GLU A 115 -2.07 1.73 12.14
C GLU A 115 -3.23 1.65 11.14
N GLU A 116 -3.86 2.79 10.83
CA GLU A 116 -4.96 2.84 9.87
C GLU A 116 -4.54 2.37 8.47
N VAL A 117 -3.30 2.65 8.05
CA VAL A 117 -2.77 2.16 6.77
C VAL A 117 -2.68 0.63 6.76
N LEU A 118 -2.29 0.01 7.88
CA LEU A 118 -2.28 -1.44 8.03
C LEU A 118 -3.68 -2.03 8.01
N LYS A 119 -4.65 -1.38 8.67
CA LYS A 119 -6.05 -1.80 8.65
C LYS A 119 -6.62 -1.78 7.23
N GLU A 120 -6.38 -0.71 6.48
CA GLU A 120 -6.80 -0.63 5.08
C GLU A 120 -6.17 -1.71 4.22
N ALA A 121 -4.88 -1.98 4.38
CA ALA A 121 -4.21 -3.07 3.68
C ALA A 121 -4.77 -4.45 4.08
N ALA A 122 -5.16 -4.63 5.35
CA ALA A 122 -5.73 -5.87 5.86
C ALA A 122 -7.17 -6.14 5.36
N VAL A 123 -7.96 -5.09 5.13
CA VAL A 123 -9.32 -5.20 4.57
C VAL A 123 -9.37 -5.05 3.05
N ASN A 124 -8.22 -4.87 2.39
CA ASN A 124 -8.14 -4.72 0.94
C ASN A 124 -8.51 -6.04 0.24
N SER A 125 -9.74 -6.09 -0.28
CA SER A 125 -10.35 -7.25 -0.93
C SER A 125 -9.77 -7.62 -2.31
N GLY A 126 -8.69 -6.96 -2.75
CA GLY A 126 -7.95 -7.36 -3.94
C GLY A 126 -7.28 -8.71 -3.74
N GLU A 127 -7.23 -9.52 -4.81
CA GLU A 127 -6.59 -10.84 -4.78
C GLU A 127 -5.13 -10.79 -4.27
N TRP A 128 -4.45 -9.67 -4.54
CA TRP A 128 -3.06 -9.42 -4.19
C TRP A 128 -2.90 -8.43 -3.01
N GLY A 129 -3.98 -8.09 -2.31
CA GLY A 129 -3.95 -7.16 -1.17
C GLY A 129 -2.96 -7.58 -0.08
N TYR A 130 -2.78 -8.89 0.11
CA TYR A 130 -1.78 -9.45 1.05
C TYR A 130 -0.34 -9.01 0.74
N LYS A 131 0.00 -8.71 -0.52
CA LYS A 131 1.34 -8.22 -0.90
C LYS A 131 1.61 -6.83 -0.34
N ILE A 132 0.58 -6.00 -0.13
CA ILE A 132 0.73 -4.67 0.45
C ILE A 132 1.13 -4.78 1.92
N ILE A 133 0.40 -5.58 2.71
CA ILE A 133 0.76 -5.78 4.13
C ILE A 133 2.10 -6.50 4.28
N GLU A 134 2.41 -7.47 3.42
CA GLU A 134 3.73 -8.11 3.38
C GLU A 134 4.84 -7.08 3.16
N THR A 135 4.70 -6.24 2.13
CA THR A 135 5.69 -5.18 1.81
C THR A 135 5.89 -4.22 2.97
N ILE A 136 4.79 -3.76 3.60
CA ILE A 136 4.88 -2.86 4.75
C ILE A 136 5.68 -3.52 5.88
N LEU A 137 5.44 -4.81 6.14
CA LEU A 137 6.12 -5.53 7.21
C LEU A 137 7.60 -5.80 6.89
N GLU A 138 7.93 -6.16 5.65
CA GLU A 138 9.31 -6.37 5.21
C GLU A 138 10.14 -5.09 5.31
N GLU A 139 9.59 -3.96 4.85
CA GLU A 139 10.30 -2.69 4.81
C GLU A 139 10.31 -1.94 6.16
N ARG A 140 9.54 -2.40 7.16
CA ARG A 140 9.46 -1.74 8.49
C ARG A 140 9.61 -2.74 9.61
N GLU A 141 10.82 -3.21 9.85
CA GLU A 141 11.14 -4.20 10.88
C GLU A 141 10.62 -3.83 12.28
N SER A 142 10.68 -2.55 12.65
CA SER A 142 10.21 -2.06 13.95
C SER A 142 8.68 -1.96 14.08
N LEU A 143 7.93 -2.23 13.01
CA LEU A 143 6.48 -2.15 13.01
C LEU A 143 5.88 -3.33 13.79
N VAL A 144 5.16 -2.99 14.84
CA VAL A 144 4.40 -3.94 15.66
C VAL A 144 2.99 -4.08 15.11
N LEU A 145 2.60 -5.32 14.80
CA LEU A 145 1.23 -5.63 14.39
C LEU A 145 0.28 -5.54 15.59
N SER A 146 -0.85 -4.86 15.41
CA SER A 146 -1.91 -4.84 16.42
C SER A 146 -2.83 -6.06 16.27
N GLU A 147 -3.46 -6.48 17.37
CA GLU A 147 -4.49 -7.53 17.35
C GLU A 147 -5.64 -7.18 16.39
N GLU A 148 -6.01 -5.91 16.30
CA GLU A 148 -7.09 -5.45 15.42
C GLU A 148 -6.75 -5.67 13.95
N VAL A 149 -5.52 -5.41 13.51
CA VAL A 149 -5.07 -5.71 12.15
C VAL A 149 -5.16 -7.22 11.88
N VAL A 150 -4.75 -8.06 12.83
CA VAL A 150 -4.82 -9.53 12.67
C VAL A 150 -6.27 -10.03 12.64
N LYS A 151 -7.18 -9.42 13.41
CA LYS A 151 -8.63 -9.73 13.33
C LYS A 151 -9.24 -9.35 11.98
N GLU A 152 -8.75 -8.32 11.31
CA GLU A 152 -9.22 -8.03 9.94
C GLU A 152 -8.75 -9.10 8.95
N VAL A 153 -7.52 -9.59 9.10
CA VAL A 153 -6.99 -10.70 8.29
C VAL A 153 -7.84 -11.97 8.43
N THR A 154 -8.36 -12.28 9.63
CA THR A 154 -9.23 -13.46 9.81
C THR A 154 -10.54 -13.37 9.04
N LYS A 155 -10.97 -12.18 8.61
CA LYS A 155 -12.21 -11.96 7.85
C LYS A 155 -11.97 -11.91 6.34
N HIS A 156 -10.71 -11.92 5.92
CA HIS A 156 -10.33 -11.74 4.53
C HIS A 156 -10.57 -13.01 3.70
N ALA A 157 -10.94 -12.88 2.42
CA ALA A 157 -11.15 -14.04 1.55
C ALA A 157 -9.85 -14.83 1.32
N ASN A 158 -8.73 -14.12 1.17
CA ASN A 158 -7.38 -14.69 1.01
C ASN A 158 -6.63 -14.72 2.35
N TRP A 159 -7.32 -15.06 3.44
CA TRP A 159 -6.73 -15.09 4.78
C TRP A 159 -5.51 -16.00 4.86
N GLU A 160 -5.45 -17.09 4.08
CA GLU A 160 -4.34 -18.05 4.10
C GLU A 160 -3.04 -17.39 3.63
N ASP A 161 -3.03 -16.75 2.47
CA ASP A 161 -1.87 -16.00 1.95
C ASP A 161 -1.45 -14.88 2.89
N MET A 162 -2.43 -14.21 3.53
CA MET A 162 -2.16 -13.17 4.52
C MET A 162 -1.46 -13.74 5.75
N PHE A 163 -1.98 -14.80 6.37
CA PHE A 163 -1.33 -15.43 7.52
C PHE A 163 0.03 -16.01 7.16
N ASP A 164 0.19 -16.61 5.99
CA ASP A 164 1.49 -17.08 5.51
C ASP A 164 2.51 -15.93 5.39
N ALA A 165 2.09 -14.77 4.90
CA ALA A 165 2.93 -13.57 4.88
C ALA A 165 3.25 -13.07 6.30
N LEU A 166 2.24 -12.94 7.17
CA LEU A 166 2.44 -12.49 8.55
C LEU A 166 3.41 -13.40 9.30
N PHE A 167 3.23 -14.72 9.24
CA PHE A 167 4.10 -15.67 9.94
C PHE A 167 5.49 -15.75 9.33
N ARG A 168 5.63 -15.63 8.00
CA ARG A 168 6.96 -15.56 7.35
C ARG A 168 7.74 -14.34 7.81
N VAL A 169 7.09 -13.18 7.90
CA VAL A 169 7.76 -11.89 8.12
C VAL A 169 7.86 -11.50 9.60
N ARG A 170 6.93 -11.95 10.45
CA ARG A 170 6.87 -11.61 11.87
C ARG A 170 6.94 -12.80 12.81
N GLY A 171 6.71 -14.02 12.34
CA GLY A 171 6.79 -15.24 13.13
C GLY A 171 6.01 -15.13 14.44
N GLU A 172 6.73 -15.17 15.56
CA GLU A 172 6.17 -15.17 16.91
C GLU A 172 5.61 -13.81 17.35
N SER A 173 5.97 -12.74 16.62
CA SER A 173 5.47 -11.39 16.90
C SER A 173 4.06 -11.15 16.34
N VAL A 174 3.47 -12.12 15.65
CA VAL A 174 2.06 -12.05 15.22
C VAL A 174 1.17 -12.24 16.46
N PRO A 175 0.35 -11.25 16.83
CA PRO A 175 -0.47 -11.34 18.04
C PRO A 175 -1.65 -12.31 17.85
N LEU A 176 -1.55 -13.49 18.43
CA LEU A 176 -2.61 -14.52 18.45
C LEU A 176 -3.29 -14.58 19.82
N SER A 177 -4.02 -13.51 20.16
CA SER A 177 -4.81 -13.45 21.39
C SER A 177 -6.02 -14.38 21.34
N LYS A 178 -6.67 -14.56 22.49
CA LYS A 178 -7.92 -15.35 22.56
C LYS A 178 -9.00 -14.74 21.67
N GLU A 179 -9.02 -13.43 21.56
CA GLU A 179 -9.96 -12.65 20.77
C GLU A 179 -9.70 -12.82 19.27
N VAL A 180 -8.44 -12.89 18.83
CA VAL A 180 -8.08 -13.22 17.45
C VAL A 180 -8.48 -14.65 17.10
N LEU A 181 -8.18 -15.62 17.97
CA LEU A 181 -8.56 -17.02 17.75
C LEU A 181 -10.09 -17.20 17.73
N LYS A 182 -10.80 -16.44 18.55
CA LYS A 182 -12.26 -16.42 18.52
C LYS A 182 -12.79 -15.84 17.19
N ALA A 183 -12.22 -14.74 16.71
CA ALA A 183 -12.61 -14.16 15.41
C ALA A 183 -12.34 -15.13 14.24
N ALA A 184 -11.22 -15.86 14.29
CA ALA A 184 -10.90 -16.92 13.33
C ALA A 184 -11.95 -18.04 13.32
N ALA A 185 -12.32 -18.55 14.49
CA ALA A 185 -13.34 -19.60 14.62
C ALA A 185 -14.76 -19.12 14.23
N GLU A 186 -15.05 -17.82 14.37
CA GLU A 186 -16.33 -17.24 13.94
C GLU A 186 -16.42 -17.02 12.42
N ASN A 187 -15.33 -17.18 11.66
CA ASN A 187 -15.38 -17.12 10.21
C ASN A 187 -15.90 -18.46 9.64
N ILE A 188 -17.23 -18.57 9.54
CA ILE A 188 -18.03 -19.78 9.20
C ILE A 188 -17.89 -20.22 7.72
N GLY A 189 -16.74 -20.00 7.09
CA GLY A 189 -16.43 -20.50 5.74
C GLY A 189 -16.14 -21.99 5.72
N GLU A 190 -16.01 -22.58 4.52
CA GLU A 190 -15.67 -24.01 4.32
C GLU A 190 -14.29 -24.40 4.91
N ASP A 191 -13.47 -23.41 5.30
CA ASP A 191 -12.09 -23.57 5.76
C ASP A 191 -11.84 -23.14 7.24
N GLU A 192 -12.87 -23.00 8.09
CA GLU A 192 -12.68 -22.67 9.53
C GLU A 192 -11.63 -23.59 10.20
N THR A 193 -11.74 -24.90 9.93
CA THR A 193 -10.82 -25.91 10.46
C THR A 193 -9.39 -25.65 10.00
N ARG A 194 -9.19 -25.27 8.73
CA ARG A 194 -7.88 -25.00 8.15
C ARG A 194 -7.25 -23.74 8.75
N MET A 195 -8.03 -22.68 8.95
CA MET A 195 -7.53 -21.46 9.59
C MET A 195 -7.05 -21.77 11.00
N MET A 196 -7.89 -22.44 11.81
CA MET A 196 -7.51 -22.81 13.17
C MET A 196 -6.28 -23.73 13.21
N GLU A 197 -6.15 -24.67 12.27
CA GLU A 197 -4.96 -25.52 12.12
C GLU A 197 -3.70 -24.69 11.86
N ILE A 198 -3.71 -23.76 10.90
CA ILE A 198 -2.56 -22.91 10.58
C ILE A 198 -2.14 -22.04 11.77
N LEU A 199 -3.11 -21.43 12.46
CA LEU A 199 -2.84 -20.62 13.65
C LEU A 199 -2.24 -21.46 14.79
N CYS A 200 -2.74 -22.68 15.00
CA CYS A 200 -2.23 -23.59 16.04
C CYS A 200 -0.85 -24.16 15.70
N GLN A 201 -0.63 -24.59 14.46
CA GLN A 201 0.66 -25.13 14.00
C GLN A 201 1.77 -24.10 14.13
N ASN A 202 1.51 -22.84 13.75
CA ASN A 202 2.50 -21.78 13.91
C ASN A 202 2.78 -21.51 15.40
N ARG A 203 1.75 -21.49 16.26
CA ARG A 203 1.95 -21.37 17.72
C ARG A 203 2.78 -22.52 18.32
N GLN A 204 2.63 -23.74 17.81
CA GLN A 204 3.35 -24.91 18.32
C GLN A 204 4.80 -24.98 17.82
N ARG A 205 5.04 -24.69 16.53
CA ARG A 205 6.40 -24.54 15.96
C ARG A 205 7.25 -23.53 16.73
N ILE A 206 6.61 -22.51 17.31
CA ILE A 206 7.24 -21.52 18.17
C ILE A 206 7.64 -22.11 19.52
N ALA A 207 6.73 -22.84 20.17
CA ALA A 207 7.00 -23.49 21.46
C ALA A 207 8.14 -24.53 21.37
N ASP A 208 8.27 -25.20 20.23
CA ASP A 208 9.27 -26.24 20.01
C ASP A 208 10.68 -25.70 19.68
N ARG A 209 10.86 -24.40 19.39
CA ARG A 209 12.19 -23.78 19.13
C ARG A 209 13.02 -23.52 20.38
N PHE A 210 12.43 -23.70 21.57
CA PHE A 210 13.05 -23.42 22.86
C PHE A 210 13.38 -24.69 23.68
N TRP A 211 13.39 -25.86 23.03
CA TRP A 211 13.81 -27.16 23.59
C TRP A 211 14.81 -27.85 22.66
#